data_AF-A0A1J4XFJ0-F1
#
_entry.id   AF-A0A1J4XFJ0-F1
#
_cell.length_a   1.000
_cell.length_b   1.000
_cell.length_c   1.000
_cell.angle_alpha   90.00
_cell.angle_beta   90.00
_cell.angle_gamma   90.00
#
_symmetry.space_group_name_H-M   'P 1'
#
loop_
_entity.id
_entity.type
_entity.pdbx_description
1 polymer ?
#
loop_
_entity_poly.entity_id
_entity_poly.type
_entity_poly.pdbx_seq_one_letter_code
_entity_poly.pdbx_strand_id
1 'polypeptide(L)' 'MAAVKRKVMQKGIRLDGAWYWSPRLSGLVGRQVSIQQWEDGSIDVYRGRRFMCYATPTGSKRVVIHP' A
#
# COMPACT_ATOMS: atom_id res chain seq x y z
N MET A 1 1.50 14.83 -6.05
CA MET A 1 1.82 13.38 -6.08
C MET A 1 0.80 12.67 -6.97
N ALA A 2 1.23 11.93 -7.98
CA ALA A 2 0.33 11.22 -8.89
C ALA A 2 -0.15 9.91 -8.26
N ALA A 3 -1.46 9.65 -8.25
CA ALA A 3 -2.00 8.41 -7.69
C ALA A 3 -1.66 7.23 -8.62
N VAL A 4 -0.94 6.23 -8.12
CA VAL A 4 -0.53 5.05 -8.89
C VAL A 4 -1.62 3.98 -8.80
N LYS A 5 -2.02 3.39 -9.93
CA LYS A 5 -2.95 2.27 -9.93
C LYS A 5 -2.22 0.94 -9.74
N ARG A 6 -2.66 0.13 -8.77
CA ARG A 6 -2.16 -1.25 -8.57
C ARG A 6 -3.31 -2.22 -8.35
N LYS A 7 -3.04 -3.49 -8.65
CA LYS A 7 -3.93 -4.60 -8.33
C LYS A 7 -3.66 -5.08 -6.91
N VAL A 8 -4.70 -5.26 -6.11
CA VAL A 8 -4.59 -5.89 -4.80
C VAL A 8 -4.39 -7.40 -4.99
N MET A 9 -3.33 -7.93 -4.41
CA MET A 9 -3.00 -9.35 -4.39
C MET A 9 -3.32 -9.94 -3.00
N GLN A 10 -3.34 -11.26 -2.89
CA GLN A 10 -3.63 -11.93 -1.61
C GLN A 10 -2.64 -11.54 -0.50
N LYS A 11 -1.38 -11.27 -0.86
CA LYS A 11 -0.33 -10.77 0.04
C LYS A 11 -0.44 -9.25 0.32
N GLY A 12 -1.22 -8.52 -0.47
CA GLY A 12 -1.34 -7.07 -0.40
C GLY A 12 -1.05 -6.36 -1.70
N ILE A 13 -0.53 -5.15 -1.61
CA ILE A 13 -0.22 -4.30 -2.75
C ILE A 13 1.30 -4.23 -2.89
N ARG A 14 1.81 -4.41 -4.11
CA ARG A 14 3.23 -4.22 -4.41
C ARG A 14 3.45 -2.84 -5.02
N LEU A 15 4.31 -2.04 -4.38
CA LEU A 15 4.71 -0.70 -4.82
C LEU A 15 6.23 -0.55 -4.56
N ASP A 16 6.97 -0.14 -5.58
CA ASP A 16 8.42 0.16 -5.52
C ASP A 16 9.26 -0.91 -4.79
N GLY A 17 8.98 -2.18 -5.10
CA GLY A 17 9.71 -3.33 -4.53
C GLY A 17 9.24 -3.75 -3.13
N ALA A 18 8.47 -2.93 -2.43
CA ALA A 18 7.89 -3.24 -1.13
C ALA A 18 6.46 -3.80 -1.24
N TRP A 19 6.07 -4.57 -0.23
CA TRP A 19 4.71 -5.08 -0.07
C TRP A 19 4.00 -4.28 1.00
N TYR A 20 2.74 -3.93 0.76
CA TYR A 20 1.90 -3.15 1.66
C TYR A 20 0.66 -3.92 2.04
N TRP A 21 0.34 -3.94 3.33
CA TRP A 21 -0.81 -4.68 3.85
C TRP A 21 -1.68 -3.88 4.79
N SER A 22 -2.97 -4.23 4.76
CA SER A 22 -3.99 -3.81 5.71
C SER A 22 -5.06 -4.90 5.73
N PRO A 23 -5.66 -5.24 6.89
CA PRO A 23 -6.73 -6.25 6.95
C PRO A 23 -7.89 -5.98 5.99
N ARG A 24 -8.17 -4.70 5.71
CA ARG A 24 -9.23 -4.25 4.79
C ARG A 24 -8.95 -4.57 3.32
N LEU A 25 -7.72 -4.89 2.96
CA LEU A 25 -7.35 -5.31 1.60
C LEU A 25 -7.86 -6.71 1.24
N SER A 26 -8.13 -7.56 2.24
CA SER A 26 -8.68 -8.90 2.02
C SER A 26 -9.96 -8.89 1.17
N GLY A 27 -10.88 -7.94 1.42
CA GLY A 27 -12.10 -7.75 0.63
C GLY A 27 -11.90 -7.06 -0.73
N LEU A 28 -10.67 -6.67 -1.05
CA LEU A 28 -10.31 -5.99 -2.30
C LEU A 28 -9.40 -6.84 -3.20
N VAL A 29 -9.03 -8.05 -2.78
CA VAL A 29 -8.17 -8.95 -3.57
C VAL A 29 -8.73 -9.12 -4.99
N GLY A 30 -7.86 -8.95 -5.98
CA GLY A 30 -8.20 -9.00 -7.40
C GLY A 30 -8.65 -7.67 -8.00
N ARG A 31 -9.00 -6.66 -7.18
CA ARG A 31 -9.46 -5.34 -7.65
C ARG A 31 -8.30 -4.39 -7.91
N GLN A 32 -8.52 -3.43 -8.82
CA GLN A 32 -7.61 -2.29 -9.00
C GLN A 32 -7.97 -1.16 -8.03
N VAL A 33 -6.94 -0.55 -7.46
CA VAL A 33 -7.01 0.57 -6.53
C VAL A 33 -6.00 1.64 -6.92
N SER A 34 -6.30 2.89 -6.60
CA SER A 34 -5.38 4.02 -6.69
C SER A 34 -4.66 4.20 -5.37
N ILE A 35 -3.38 4.58 -5.42
CA ILE A 35 -2.52 4.64 -4.26
C ILE A 35 -1.85 5.99 -4.18
N GLN A 36 -1.81 6.55 -2.97
CA GLN A 36 -1.00 7.71 -2.64
C GLN A 36 0.01 7.31 -1.56
N GLN A 37 1.29 7.57 -1.79
CA GLN A 37 2.36 7.26 -0.86
C GLN A 37 2.70 8.49 -0.02
N TRP A 38 2.98 8.26 1.26
CA TRP A 38 3.35 9.27 2.23
C TRP A 38 4.85 9.18 2.58
N GLU A 39 5.39 10.28 3.14
CA GLU A 39 6.81 10.39 3.52
C GLU A 39 7.20 9.41 4.64
N ASP A 40 6.26 9.02 5.49
CA ASP A 40 6.44 8.00 6.53
C ASP A 40 6.58 6.56 5.94
N GLY A 41 6.51 6.43 4.61
CA GLY A 41 6.65 5.18 3.89
C GLY A 41 5.37 4.36 3.82
N SER A 42 4.24 4.90 4.26
CA SER A 42 2.93 4.26 4.18
C SER A 42 2.15 4.63 2.91
N ILE A 43 1.00 3.97 2.71
CA ILE A 43 0.12 4.27 1.58
C ILE A 43 -1.34 4.41 1.97
N ASP A 44 -2.01 5.34 1.30
CA ASP A 44 -3.47 5.42 1.25
C ASP A 44 -3.99 4.70 0.00
N VAL A 45 -5.02 3.90 0.21
CA VAL A 45 -5.65 3.08 -0.83
C VAL A 45 -7.04 3.62 -1.13
N TYR A 46 -7.27 3.96 -2.39
CA TYR A 46 -8.52 4.51 -2.90
C TYR A 46 -9.13 3.61 -3.97
N ARG A 47 -10.46 3.60 -4.04
CA ARG A 47 -11.21 3.03 -5.16
C ARG A 47 -12.01 4.15 -5.82
N GLY A 48 -11.55 4.59 -7.00
CA GLY A 48 -12.04 5.83 -7.59
C GLY A 48 -11.66 7.01 -6.69
N ARG A 49 -12.68 7.76 -6.21
CA ARG A 49 -12.50 8.87 -5.27
C ARG A 49 -12.71 8.50 -3.80
N ARG A 50 -13.05 7.24 -3.51
CA ARG A 50 -13.39 6.79 -2.15
C ARG A 50 -12.16 6.20 -1.46
N PHE A 51 -11.81 6.74 -0.28
CA PHE A 51 -10.82 6.15 0.60
C PHE A 51 -11.29 4.79 1.12
N MET A 52 -10.42 3.77 1.03
CA MET A 52 -10.70 2.41 1.48
C MET A 52 -10.00 2.12 2.81
N CYS A 53 -8.68 2.32 2.82
CA CYS A 53 -7.83 2.02 3.96
C CYS A 53 -6.43 2.61 3.82
N TYR A 54 -5.75 2.70 4.96
CA TYR A 54 -4.31 2.88 5.06
C TYR A 54 -3.62 1.51 5.09
N ALA A 55 -2.46 1.39 4.46
CA ALA A 55 -1.65 0.18 4.46
C ALA A 55 -0.17 0.50 4.73
N THR A 56 0.48 -0.34 5.51
CA THR A 56 1.89 -0.19 5.88
C THR A 56 2.76 -1.23 5.18
N PRO A 57 4.04 -0.93 4.96
CA PRO A 57 4.96 -1.87 4.35
C PRO A 57 5.15 -3.12 5.22
N THR A 58 4.71 -4.27 4.72
CA THR A 58 5.02 -5.59 5.26
C THR A 58 6.47 -5.92 4.94
N GLY A 59 7.32 -5.85 5.96
CA GLY A 59 8.73 -6.20 5.81
C GLY A 59 9.66 -5.03 5.60
N SER A 60 9.30 -3.81 6.04
CA SER A 60 10.33 -2.90 6.53
C SER A 60 10.98 -3.55 7.75
N LYS A 61 11.91 -4.48 7.53
CA LYS A 61 13.07 -4.58 8.40
C LYS A 61 13.61 -3.16 8.40
N ARG A 62 13.35 -2.46 9.50
CA ARG A 62 13.97 -1.19 9.84
C ARG A 62 15.45 -1.37 9.48
N VAL A 63 15.91 -0.80 8.36
CA VAL A 63 17.33 -0.63 8.15
C VAL A 63 17.66 0.46 9.16
N VAL A 64 17.96 0.03 10.39
CA VAL A 64 18.54 0.90 11.39
C VAL A 64 19.92 1.22 10.84
N ILE A 65 20.03 2.35 10.15
CA ILE A 65 21.32 2.98 9.93
C ILE A 65 21.72 3.48 11.32
N HIS A 66 22.51 2.68 12.03
CA HIS A 66 23.23 3.19 13.19
C HIS A 66 24.34 4.12 12.66
N PRO A 67 24.48 5.34 13.22
CA PRO A 67 25.56 6.26 12.88
C PRO A 67 26.94 5.69 13.24
#